data_AF-A0A3B9LER3-F1
#
_entry.id   AF-A0A3B9LER3-F1
#
_cell.length_a   1.000
_cell.length_b   1.000
_cell.length_c   1.000
_cell.angle_alpha   90.00
_cell.angle_beta   90.00
_cell.angle_gamma   90.00
#
_symmetry.space_group_name_H-M   'P 1'
#
loop_
_entity.id
_entity.type
_entity.pdbx_description
1 polymer ?
#
loop_
_entity_poly.entity_id
_entity_poly.type
_entity_poly.pdbx_seq_one_letter_code
_entity_poly.pdbx_strand_id
1 'polypeptide(L)' 'MHESLPDTIDYIEMPSRDLAATKRFFSALFGWSFQDYGPDYAAFDDGRTTGGFFTSEKTAGVDAGAPLIVFYHLELEKT' A
#
# COMPACT_ATOMS: atom_id res chain seq x y z
N MET A 1 7.55 -14.51 2.23
CA MET A 1 8.26 -13.69 1.23
C MET A 1 7.98 -14.30 -0.12
N HIS A 2 7.34 -13.53 -0.99
CA HIS A 2 7.09 -13.94 -2.36
C HIS A 2 8.43 -14.00 -3.10
N GLU A 3 8.58 -14.90 -4.07
CA GLU A 3 9.80 -14.99 -4.87
C GLU A 3 9.87 -13.77 -5.81
N SER A 4 10.94 -12.98 -5.71
CA SER A 4 11.19 -11.85 -6.60
C SER A 4 11.51 -12.35 -8.01
N LEU A 5 10.83 -11.79 -9.01
CA LEU A 5 11.02 -12.16 -10.42
C LEU A 5 11.82 -11.07 -11.15
N PRO A 6 12.69 -11.44 -12.11
CA PRO A 6 13.40 -10.46 -12.93
C PRO A 6 12.40 -9.58 -13.71
N ASP A 7 12.77 -8.31 -13.90
CA ASP A 7 12.02 -7.31 -14.68
C ASP A 7 10.58 -7.02 -14.18
N THR A 8 10.31 -7.23 -12.89
CA THR A 8 9.01 -6.93 -12.25
C THR A 8 9.11 -5.86 -11.16
N ILE A 9 7.97 -5.28 -10.79
CA ILE A 9 7.88 -4.41 -9.61
C ILE A 9 7.83 -5.30 -8.37
N ASP A 10 8.87 -5.21 -7.54
CA ASP A 10 9.01 -6.03 -6.33
C ASP A 10 8.49 -5.32 -5.07
N TYR A 11 8.59 -3.97 -5.05
CA TYR A 11 8.24 -3.16 -3.90
C TYR A 11 7.77 -1.76 -4.31
N ILE A 12 6.76 -1.23 -3.63
CA ILE A 12 6.26 0.14 -3.81
C ILE A 12 6.12 0.85 -2.47
N GLU A 13 6.47 2.14 -2.44
CA GLU A 13 6.28 2.98 -1.25
C GLU A 13 5.36 4.15 -1.53
N MET A 14 4.47 4.42 -0.57
CA MET A 14 3.45 5.45 -0.66
C MET A 14 3.49 6.38 0.56
N PRO A 15 3.37 7.71 0.36
CA PRO A 15 3.26 8.62 1.50
C PRO A 15 1.90 8.47 2.18
N SER A 16 1.87 8.59 3.51
CA SER A 16 0.65 8.71 4.29
C SER A 16 0.75 9.85 5.29
N ARG A 17 -0.33 10.62 5.46
CA ARG A 17 -0.46 11.61 6.53
C ARG A 17 -0.83 10.99 7.88
N ASP A 18 -1.38 9.78 7.86
CA ASP A 18 -1.85 9.06 9.04
C ASP A 18 -1.71 7.55 8.79
N LEU A 19 -0.59 6.99 9.25
CA LEU A 19 -0.31 5.55 9.12
C LEU A 19 -1.34 4.69 9.84
N ALA A 20 -1.91 5.15 10.96
CA ALA A 20 -2.90 4.37 11.69
C ALA A 20 -4.21 4.27 10.90
N ALA A 21 -4.65 5.37 10.29
CA ALA A 21 -5.80 5.38 9.39
C ALA A 21 -5.56 4.53 8.13
N THR A 22 -4.39 4.66 7.51
CA THR A 22 -4.00 3.83 6.35
C THR A 22 -4.05 2.34 6.69
N LYS A 23 -3.37 1.91 7.75
CA LYS A 23 -3.36 0.50 8.18
C LYS A 23 -4.78 -0.01 8.41
N ARG A 24 -5.61 0.76 9.14
CA ARG A 24 -7.01 0.40 9.40
C ARG A 24 -7.81 0.20 8.10
N PHE A 25 -7.68 1.13 7.16
CA PHE A 25 -8.42 1.08 5.89
C PHE A 25 -8.06 -0.15 5.06
N PHE A 26 -6.78 -0.36 4.76
CA PHE A 26 -6.34 -1.47 3.91
C PHE A 26 -6.50 -2.82 4.59
N SER A 27 -6.31 -2.91 5.92
CA SER A 27 -6.59 -4.15 6.66
C SER A 27 -8.07 -4.50 6.63
N ALA A 28 -8.96 -3.52 6.82
CA ALA A 28 -10.40 -3.77 6.86
C ALA A 28 -11.00 -4.06 5.48
N LEU A 29 -10.54 -3.34 4.45
CA LEU A 29 -11.09 -3.46 3.10
C LEU A 29 -10.51 -4.64 2.32
N PHE A 30 -9.19 -4.85 2.41
CA PHE A 30 -8.48 -5.82 1.58
C PHE A 30 -7.82 -6.95 2.38
N GLY A 31 -7.90 -6.93 3.71
CA GLY A 31 -7.27 -7.96 4.54
C GLY A 31 -5.75 -7.89 4.58
N TRP A 32 -5.16 -6.75 4.20
CA TRP A 32 -3.71 -6.58 4.20
C TRP A 32 -3.14 -6.71 5.62
N SER A 33 -1.91 -7.22 5.71
CA SER A 33 -1.16 -7.25 6.96
C SER A 33 -0.07 -6.19 6.98
N PHE A 34 0.33 -5.77 8.18
CA PHE A 34 1.30 -4.70 8.36
C PHE A 34 2.34 -5.02 9.43
N GLN A 35 3.58 -4.61 9.18
CA GLN A 35 4.70 -4.66 10.12
C GLN A 35 5.26 -3.26 10.33
N ASP A 36 5.25 -2.77 11.57
CA ASP A 36 5.78 -1.46 11.92
C ASP A 36 7.31 -1.52 12.10
N TYR A 37 8.01 -0.51 11.58
CA TYR A 37 9.45 -0.29 11.77
C TYR A 37 9.71 1.08 12.42
N GLY A 38 8.93 1.39 13.44
CA GLY A 38 8.93 2.68 14.12
C GLY A 38 7.66 3.49 13.87
N PRO A 39 7.60 4.74 14.37
CA PRO A 39 6.39 5.56 14.29
C PRO A 39 6.11 6.08 12.87
N ASP A 40 7.12 6.15 12.01
CA ASP A 40 7.05 6.84 10.72
C ASP A 40 7.05 5.90 9.51
N TYR A 41 7.03 4.59 9.74
CA TYR A 41 7.08 3.61 8.67
C TYR A 41 6.36 2.29 9.01
N ALA A 42 5.57 1.79 8.07
CA ALA A 42 4.97 0.47 8.13
C ALA A 42 5.09 -0.23 6.77
N ALA A 43 5.62 -1.45 6.78
CA ALA A 43 5.56 -2.33 5.61
C ALA A 43 4.19 -3.02 5.56
N PHE A 44 3.66 -3.24 4.37
CA PHE A 44 2.45 -4.03 4.11
C PHE A 44 2.76 -5.29 3.31
N ASP A 45 1.87 -6.28 3.45
CA ASP A 45 1.78 -7.46 2.58
C ASP A 45 0.32 -7.62 2.14
N ASP A 46 0.08 -7.62 0.82
CA ASP A 46 -1.26 -7.77 0.21
C ASP A 46 -1.59 -9.20 -0.25
N GLY A 47 -0.68 -10.15 0.01
CA GLY A 47 -0.76 -11.55 -0.42
C GLY A 47 -0.05 -11.83 -1.74
N ARG A 48 0.30 -10.81 -2.53
CA ARG A 48 1.02 -10.93 -3.81
C ARG A 48 2.33 -10.16 -3.83
N THR A 49 2.34 -8.95 -3.26
CA THR A 49 3.48 -8.05 -3.20
C THR A 49 3.59 -7.43 -1.81
N THR A 50 4.75 -6.84 -1.55
CA THR A 50 5.02 -6.08 -0.34
C THR A 50 5.33 -4.64 -0.70
N GLY A 51 5.09 -3.73 0.23
CA GLY A 51 5.40 -2.33 0.05
C GLY A 51 5.44 -1.56 1.35
N GLY A 52 5.67 -0.26 1.28
CA GLY A 52 5.81 0.61 2.44
C GLY A 52 4.80 1.75 2.43
N PHE A 53 4.37 2.14 3.63
CA PHE A 53 3.84 3.48 3.87
C PHE A 53 4.78 4.23 4.81
N PHE A 54 5.06 5.49 4.47
CA PHE A 54 5.87 6.39 5.29
C PHE A 54 5.13 7.68 5.62
N THR A 55 5.38 8.24 6.81
CA THR A 55 4.74 9.50 7.22
C THR A 55 5.20 10.64 6.31
N SER A 56 4.26 11.40 5.75
CA SER A 56 4.55 12.58 4.95
C SER A 56 3.42 13.60 4.98
N GLU A 57 3.78 14.88 5.03
CA GLU A 57 2.84 15.98 4.77
C GLU A 57 2.45 16.10 3.29
N LYS A 58 3.25 15.50 2.40
CA LYS A 58 2.96 15.47 0.95
C LYS A 58 1.95 14.38 0.64
N THR A 59 0.86 14.73 -0.01
CA THR A 59 -0.12 13.77 -0.50
C THR A 59 0.17 13.42 -1.95
N ALA A 60 0.21 12.12 -2.26
CA ALA A 60 0.09 11.66 -3.64
C ALA A 60 -1.30 12.05 -4.16
N GLY A 61 -1.34 12.86 -5.22
CA GLY A 61 -2.58 13.37 -5.79
C GLY A 61 -2.41 13.56 -7.30
N VAL A 62 -3.52 13.51 -8.03
CA VAL A 62 -3.52 13.60 -9.50
C VAL A 62 -2.80 14.85 -9.99
N ASP A 63 -3.05 15.99 -9.34
CA ASP A 63 -2.44 17.29 -9.71
C ASP A 63 -0.95 17.39 -9.36
N ALA A 64 -0.49 16.63 -8.35
CA ALA A 64 0.89 16.65 -7.87
C ALA A 64 1.76 15.56 -8.50
N GLY A 65 1.15 14.65 -9.27
CA GLY A 65 1.77 13.44 -9.78
C GLY A 65 1.79 12.32 -8.73
N ALA A 66 1.42 11.12 -9.15
CA ALA A 66 1.49 9.90 -8.34
C ALA A 66 1.52 8.66 -9.25
N PRO A 67 2.13 7.55 -8.82
CA PRO A 67 1.94 6.27 -9.50
C PRO A 67 0.46 5.86 -9.44
N LEU A 68 -0.06 5.38 -10.56
CA LEU A 68 -1.37 4.72 -10.60
C LEU A 68 -1.20 3.27 -10.16
N ILE A 69 -1.89 2.88 -9.09
CA ILE A 69 -1.96 1.49 -8.61
C ILE A 69 -3.35 0.97 -8.94
N VAL A 70 -3.42 -0.18 -9.61
CA VAL A 70 -4.68 -0.81 -10.02
C VAL A 70 -4.86 -2.11 -9.24
N PHE A 71 -5.92 -2.18 -8.44
CA PHE A 71 -6.33 -3.41 -7.77
C PHE A 71 -7.35 -4.16 -8.62
N TYR A 72 -7.10 -5.43 -8.86
CA TYR A 72 -8.05 -6.32 -9.51
C TYR A 72 -8.98 -6.94 -8.48
N HIS A 73 -10.29 -6.90 -8.74
CA HIS A 73 -11.29 -7.62 -7.96
C HIS A 73 -12.31 -8.26 -8.91
N LEU A 74 -12.69 -9.51 -8.65
CA LEU A 74 -13.61 -10.27 -9.51
C LEU A 74 -15.02 -9.67 -9.54
N GLU A 75 -15.44 -9.08 -8.43
CA GLU A 75 -16.83 -8.67 -8.21
C GLU A 75 -16.91 -7.21 -7.75
N LEU A 76 -16.17 -6.31 -8.40
CA LEU A 76 -16.09 -4.89 -8.00
C LEU A 76 -17.46 -4.18 -7.99
N GLU A 77 -18.40 -4.63 -8.82
CA GLU A 77 -19.75 -4.06 -8.95
C GLU A 77 -20.75 -4.55 -7.90
N LYS A 78 -20.39 -5.56 -7.08
CA LYS A 78 -21.30 -6.07 -6.04
C LYS A 78 -21.33 -5.12 -4.85
N THR A 79 -22.55 -4.73 -4.45
CA THR A 79 -22.88 -3.86 -3.31
C THR A 79 -23.43 -4.65 -2.14
#